data_AF-E9J5U2-F1
#
_entry.id   AF-E9J5U2-F1
#
_cell.length_a   1.000
_cell.length_b   1.000
_cell.length_c   1.000
_cell.angle_alpha   90.00
_cell.angle_beta   90.00
_cell.angle_gamma   90.00
#
_symmetry.space_group_name_H-M   'P 1'
#
loop_
_entity.id
_entity.type
_entity.pdbx_description
1 polymer ?
#
loop_
_entity_poly.entity_id
_entity_poly.type
_entity_poly.pdbx_seq_one_letter_code
_entity_poly.pdbx_strand_id
1 'polypeptide(L)' 'MVLVSIDGVKIQLKEVLYVPQLAANLLSVAKITAAGNKVQFDGMDCRIYNPRGQKLLQAHARN' A
#
# COMPACT_ATOMS: atom_id res chain seq x y z
N MET A 1 -8.10 13.45 5.90
CA MET A 1 -8.37 12.42 6.93
C MET A 1 -9.55 11.60 6.44
N VAL A 2 -9.39 10.29 6.35
CA VAL A 2 -10.43 9.37 5.84
C VAL A 2 -10.63 8.25 6.85
N LEU A 3 -11.89 7.94 7.17
CA LEU A 3 -12.24 6.80 8.01
C LEU A 3 -12.68 5.66 7.10
N VAL A 4 -12.04 4.50 7.24
CA VAL A 4 -12.41 3.28 6.51
C VAL A 4 -12.87 2.22 7.50
N SER A 5 -13.86 1.42 7.10
CA SER A 5 -14.33 0.27 7.87
C SER A 5 -13.88 -0.99 7.17
N ILE A 6 -13.00 -1.76 7.82
CA ILE A 6 -12.51 -3.05 7.32
C ILE A 6 -12.98 -4.11 8.32
N ASP A 7 -13.82 -5.04 7.87
CA ASP A 7 -14.40 -6.11 8.70
C ASP A 7 -15.05 -5.62 10.01
N GLY A 8 -15.75 -4.47 9.95
CA GLY A 8 -16.39 -3.84 11.09
C GLY A 8 -15.45 -3.01 11.99
N VAL A 9 -14.13 -3.07 11.73
CA VAL A 9 -13.13 -2.25 12.43
C VAL A 9 -12.97 -0.91 11.73
N LYS A 10 -13.22 0.17 12.47
CA LYS A 10 -13.01 1.54 11.99
C LYS A 10 -11.53 1.91 12.12
N ILE A 11 -10.88 2.12 10.98
CA ILE A 11 -9.48 2.52 10.89
C ILE A 11 -9.41 3.95 10.37
N GLN A 12 -8.66 4.79 11.08
CA GLN A 12 -8.40 6.16 10.68
C GLN A 12 -7.15 6.21 9.80
N LEU A 13 -7.33 6.52 8.51
CA LEU A 13 -6.24 6.73 7.58
C LEU A 13 -5.74 8.18 7.66
N LYS A 14 -4.43 8.33 7.84
CA LYS A 14 -3.69 9.60 7.80
C LYS A 14 -2.92 9.70 6.49
N GLU A 15 -2.57 10.93 6.08
CA GLU A 15 -1.79 11.18 4.86
C GLU A 15 -2.37 10.59 3.56
N VAL A 16 -3.71 10.60 3.45
CA VAL A 16 -4.47 10.05 2.33
C VAL A 16 -5.14 11.16 1.53
N LEU A 17 -5.09 11.05 0.20
CA LEU A 17 -5.89 11.83 -0.74
C LEU A 17 -7.12 11.01 -1.17
N TYR A 18 -8.32 11.52 -0.89
CA TYR A 18 -9.56 10.86 -1.28
C TYR A 18 -9.92 11.23 -2.73
N VAL A 19 -9.91 10.23 -3.62
CA VAL A 19 -10.21 10.42 -5.05
C VAL A 19 -11.31 9.43 -5.45
N PRO A 20 -12.60 9.80 -5.38
CA PRO A 20 -13.72 8.86 -5.53
C PRO A 20 -13.84 8.22 -6.92
N GLN A 21 -13.26 8.86 -7.96
CA GLN A 21 -13.33 8.37 -9.33
C GLN A 21 -12.14 7.49 -9.73
N LEU A 22 -11.19 7.25 -8.82
CA LEU A 22 -10.04 6.41 -9.11
C LEU A 22 -10.42 4.93 -8.93
N ALA A 23 -10.19 4.13 -9.96
CA ALA A 23 -10.58 2.72 -9.98
C ALA A 23 -9.85 1.85 -8.94
N ALA A 24 -8.72 2.32 -8.40
CA ALA A 24 -7.93 1.61 -7.40
C ALA A 24 -7.21 2.59 -6.47
N ASN A 25 -6.81 2.09 -5.29
CA ASN A 25 -5.96 2.85 -4.39
C ASN A 25 -4.53 2.90 -4.92
N LEU A 26 -3.92 4.09 -4.85
CA LEU A 26 -2.50 4.26 -5.13
C LEU A 26 -1.71 4.37 -3.83
N LEU A 27 -0.64 3.58 -3.74
CA LEU A 27 0.28 3.62 -2.60
C LEU A 27 1.56 4.34 -3.01
N SER A 28 1.99 5.30 -2.20
CA SER A 28 3.23 6.04 -2.46
C SER A 28 4.45 5.18 -2.09
N VAL A 29 5.22 4.76 -3.11
CA VAL A 29 6.50 4.04 -2.93
C VAL A 29 7.48 4.87 -2.08
N ALA A 30 7.50 6.19 -2.26
CA ALA A 30 8.35 7.09 -1.49
C ALA A 30 7.99 7.07 0.01
N LYS A 31 6.69 7.10 0.35
CA LYS A 31 6.24 6.99 1.75
C LYS A 31 6.54 5.61 2.35
N ILE A 32 6.37 4.54 1.57
CA ILE A 32 6.67 3.17 2.01
C ILE A 32 8.17 3.03 2.36
N THR A 33 9.05 3.53 1.49
CA THR A 33 10.50 3.46 1.67
C THR A 33 11.00 4.40 2.77
N ALA A 34 10.43 5.60 2.90
CA ALA A 34 10.73 6.51 4.02
C ALA A 34 10.38 5.93 5.39
N ALA A 35 9.39 5.02 5.47
CA ALA A 35 9.04 4.28 6.68
C ALA A 35 9.95 3.06 6.94
N GLY A 36 11.04 2.87 6.17
CA GLY A 36 12.00 1.80 6.32
C GLY A 36 11.61 0.46 5.68
N ASN A 37 10.47 0.41 4.98
CA ASN A 37 10.06 -0.80 4.25
C ASN A 37 10.80 -0.89 2.91
N LYS A 38 10.93 -2.11 2.39
CA LYS A 38 11.51 -2.36 1.07
C LYS A 38 10.40 -2.65 0.05
N VAL A 39 10.48 -2.02 -1.12
CA VAL A 39 9.66 -2.36 -2.29
C VAL A 39 10.56 -3.04 -3.31
N GLN A 40 10.15 -4.18 -3.85
CA GLN A 40 10.86 -4.92 -4.89
C GLN A 40 9.93 -5.17 -6.07
N PHE A 41 10.34 -4.72 -7.25
CA PHE A 41 9.70 -5.06 -8.52
C PHE A 41 10.50 -6.18 -9.20
N ASP A 42 9.80 -7.20 -9.67
CA ASP A 42 10.40 -8.41 -10.24
C ASP A 42 9.46 -8.98 -11.30
N GLY A 43 9.79 -8.74 -12.58
CA GLY A 43 8.89 -9.03 -13.69
C GLY A 43 7.53 -8.35 -13.53
N MET A 44 6.47 -9.16 -13.51
CA MET A 44 5.08 -8.69 -13.32
C MET A 44 4.69 -8.57 -11.85
N ASP A 45 5.57 -8.93 -10.91
CA ASP A 45 5.28 -8.90 -9.49
C ASP A 45 5.89 -7.68 -8.80
N CYS A 46 5.17 -7.17 -7.81
CA CYS A 46 5.68 -6.21 -6.83
C CYS A 46 5.50 -6.78 -5.43
N ARG A 47 6.53 -6.70 -4.60
CA ARG A 47 6.54 -7.22 -3.23
C ARG A 47 6.99 -6.13 -2.26
N ILE A 48 6.30 -6.03 -1.12
CA ILE A 48 6.64 -5.11 -0.03
C ILE A 48 7.10 -5.94 1.17
N TYR A 49 8.24 -5.58 1.73
CA TYR A 49 8.82 -6.20 2.90
C TYR A 49 8.95 -5.18 4.03
N ASN A 50 8.72 -5.62 5.26
CA ASN A 50 9.00 -4.81 6.43
C ASN A 50 10.53 -4.69 6.66
N PRO A 51 10.99 -3.83 7.59
CA PRO A 51 12.42 -3.65 7.86
C PRO A 51 13.12 -4.93 8.37
N ARG A 52 12.36 -5.92 8.84
CA ARG A 52 12.87 -7.23 9.29
C ARG A 52 12.98 -8.26 8.15
N GLY A 53 12.68 -7.86 6.91
CA GLY A 53 12.71 -8.73 5.74
C GLY A 53 11.49 -9.63 5.58
N GLN A 54 10.44 -9.49 6.41
CA GLN A 54 9.21 -10.26 6.21
C GLN A 54 8.36 -9.65 5.10
N LYS A 55 7.86 -10.49 4.19
CA LYS A 55 6.93 -10.08 3.14
C LYS A 55 5.59 -9.70 3.75
N LEU A 56 5.17 -8.46 3.55
CA LEU A 56 3.87 -7.95 3.98
C LEU A 56 2.82 -8.06 2.87
N LEU A 57 3.23 -7.80 1.63
CA LEU A 57 2.30 -7.66 0.52
C LEU A 57 2.94 -8.13 -0.78
N GLN A 58 2.10 -8.66 -1.68
CA GLN A 58 2.45 -8.98 -3.05
C GLN A 58 1.32 -8.51 -3.96
N ALA A 59 1.69 -7.83 -5.04
CA ALA A 59 0.80 -7.40 -6.11
C ALA A 59 1.32 -7.96 -7.44
N HIS A 60 0.39 -8.22 -8.36
CA HIS A 60 0.70 -8.67 -9.72
C HIS A 60 0.11 -7.65 -10.69
N ALA A 61 0.92 -7.19 -11.65
CA ALA A 61 0.48 -6.30 -12.70
C ALA A 61 -0.62 -6.98 -13.53
N ARG A 62 -1.70 -6.24 -13.80
CA ARG A 62 -2.76 -6.68 -14.70
C ARG A 62 -2.58 -5.96 -16.03
N ASN A 63 -2.60 -6.72 -17.12
CA ASN A 63 -2.64 -6.19 -18.48
C ASN A 63 -4.05 -5.70 -18.82
#